data_AF-A0A7K4CUT1-F1
#
_entry.id   AF-A0A7K4CUT1-F1
#
_cell.length_a   1.000
_cell.length_b   1.000
_cell.length_c   1.000
_cell.angle_alpha   90.00
_cell.angle_beta   90.00
_cell.angle_gamma   90.00
#
_symmetry.space_group_name_H-M   'P 1'
#
loop_
_entity.id
_entity.type
_entity.pdbx_description
1 polymer ?
#
loop_
_entity_poly.entity_id
_entity_poly.type
_entity_poly.pdbx_seq_one_letter_code
_entity_poly.pdbx_strand_id
1 'polypeptide(L)'
;MVVYTLEQFETIGNDFSDLLKHAAGIKSVDDFLAITSWGRDFKPLIEKLRDPARKRTKHEKNDVVTEISESRLVEWGQVFDLFRVPKMSTRMAELLVHAGINSVGELAHRDPVQVWYKIKELDENSYFIVIKSPALSEIESLVFYARLMTRRIKFGYDVPLINFPIMTINWASELQKFRIWTIEDLEANLVIVPSLAGKIGMPREAYKTLLGMCDLCKVNGIDVLIARLFFQAGITSLVQLRSMSKDGVIERLATVMDNPLIKEHPELQMELTRDAISLLVENAMEQNIKTFTEVMA
;
A
#
# COMPACT_ATOMS: atom_id res chain seq x y z
N MET A 1 -0.99 -15.24 -2.48
CA MET A 1 0.03 -14.22 -2.16
C MET A 1 1.36 -14.76 -2.68
N VAL A 2 1.97 -14.10 -3.67
CA VAL A 2 3.27 -14.52 -4.21
C VAL A 2 4.30 -14.22 -3.13
N VAL A 3 4.99 -15.24 -2.61
CA VAL A 3 6.05 -15.05 -1.62
C VAL A 3 7.35 -14.81 -2.39
N TYR A 4 7.90 -13.60 -2.27
CA TYR A 4 9.19 -13.27 -2.87
C TYR A 4 10.32 -13.76 -1.96
N THR A 5 11.21 -14.58 -2.52
CA THR A 5 12.39 -15.11 -1.83
C THR A 5 13.58 -14.18 -2.05
N LEU A 6 14.42 -14.02 -1.04
CA LEU A 6 15.50 -13.02 -1.03
C LEU A 6 16.57 -13.28 -2.12
N GLU A 7 16.81 -14.53 -2.52
CA GLU A 7 17.76 -14.89 -3.58
C GLU A 7 17.37 -14.37 -4.98
N GLN A 8 16.13 -13.90 -5.18
CA GLN A 8 15.67 -13.36 -6.47
C GLN A 8 16.18 -11.94 -6.77
N PHE A 9 16.79 -11.30 -5.77
CA PHE A 9 17.33 -9.94 -5.86
C PHE A 9 18.83 -10.02 -6.12
N GLU A 10 19.33 -9.36 -7.17
CA GLU A 10 20.75 -9.42 -7.51
C GLU A 10 21.63 -8.79 -6.44
N THR A 11 21.14 -7.73 -5.80
CA THR A 11 21.84 -7.01 -4.71
C THR A 11 21.95 -7.83 -3.42
N ILE A 12 21.14 -8.88 -3.28
CA ILE A 12 21.19 -9.84 -2.15
C ILE A 12 21.92 -11.11 -2.59
N GLY A 13 21.50 -11.74 -3.68
CA GLY A 13 22.05 -13.01 -4.13
C GLY A 13 21.91 -14.14 -3.10
N ASN A 14 22.59 -15.26 -3.35
CA ASN A 14 22.49 -16.45 -2.50
C ASN A 14 23.20 -16.27 -1.17
N ASP A 15 24.38 -15.64 -1.16
CA ASP A 15 25.21 -15.58 0.05
C ASP A 15 24.57 -14.73 1.16
N PHE A 16 24.02 -13.56 0.83
CA PHE A 16 23.32 -12.74 1.82
C PHE A 16 21.94 -13.29 2.16
N SER A 17 21.25 -13.94 1.22
CA SER A 17 20.00 -14.66 1.49
C SER A 17 20.22 -15.75 2.56
N ASP A 18 21.24 -16.58 2.38
CA ASP A 18 21.57 -17.65 3.33
C ASP A 18 21.99 -17.09 4.70
N LEU A 19 22.74 -15.98 4.72
CA LEU A 19 23.08 -15.28 5.96
C LEU A 19 21.81 -14.81 6.70
N LEU A 20 20.88 -14.13 6.02
CA LEU A 20 19.64 -13.63 6.62
C LEU A 20 18.75 -14.77 7.13
N LYS A 21 18.67 -15.88 6.37
CA LYS A 21 17.94 -17.10 6.76
C LYS A 21 18.52 -17.72 8.03
N HIS A 22 19.85 -17.88 8.10
CA HIS A 22 20.50 -18.55 9.23
C HIS A 22 20.67 -17.66 10.47
N ALA A 23 20.96 -16.38 10.28
CA ALA A 23 21.25 -15.45 11.37
C ALA A 23 19.99 -14.85 12.00
N ALA A 24 19.00 -14.49 11.17
CA ALA A 24 17.84 -13.74 11.61
C ALA A 24 16.50 -14.49 11.40
N GLY A 25 16.53 -15.65 10.74
CA GLY A 25 15.34 -16.45 10.44
C GLY A 25 14.49 -15.90 9.29
N ILE A 26 15.03 -14.98 8.49
CA ILE A 26 14.31 -14.26 7.44
C ILE A 26 14.37 -15.06 6.15
N LYS A 27 13.23 -15.55 5.67
CA LYS A 27 13.15 -16.39 4.45
C LYS A 27 12.52 -15.67 3.28
N SER A 28 11.73 -14.64 3.55
CA SER A 28 10.98 -13.88 2.55
C SER A 28 11.17 -12.37 2.73
N VAL A 29 10.73 -11.62 1.72
CA VAL A 29 10.58 -10.16 1.80
C VAL A 29 9.64 -9.77 2.95
N ASP A 30 8.55 -10.50 3.16
CA ASP A 30 7.59 -10.22 4.23
C ASP A 30 8.22 -10.37 5.63
N ASP A 31 9.06 -11.39 5.83
CA ASP A 31 9.80 -11.59 7.08
C ASP A 31 10.75 -10.41 7.34
N PHE A 32 11.39 -9.90 6.28
CA PHE A 32 12.31 -8.77 6.36
C PHE A 32 11.56 -7.48 6.70
N LEU A 33 10.44 -7.22 6.05
CA LEU A 33 9.61 -6.05 6.33
C LEU A 33 9.02 -6.13 7.75
N ALA A 34 8.60 -7.31 8.20
CA ALA A 34 8.07 -7.48 9.54
C ALA A 34 9.10 -7.14 10.63
N ILE A 35 10.34 -7.62 10.51
CA ILE A 35 11.38 -7.34 11.51
C ILE A 35 11.91 -5.89 11.45
N THR A 36 11.89 -5.26 10.28
CA THR A 36 12.39 -3.89 10.09
C THR A 36 11.32 -2.81 10.29
N SER A 37 10.16 -3.18 10.83
CA SER A 37 9.00 -2.28 10.94
C SER A 37 8.63 -1.62 9.61
N TRP A 38 8.72 -2.39 8.53
CA TRP A 38 8.53 -2.00 7.13
C TRP A 38 9.59 -1.02 6.64
N GLY A 39 10.87 -1.34 6.87
CA GLY A 39 12.01 -0.51 6.45
C GLY A 39 12.21 0.78 7.25
N ARG A 40 11.59 0.91 8.43
CA ARG A 40 11.67 2.10 9.29
C ARG A 40 12.70 1.98 10.41
N ASP A 41 12.92 0.77 10.91
CA ASP A 41 13.88 0.52 11.98
C ASP A 41 14.66 -0.77 11.70
N PHE A 42 15.95 -0.63 11.43
CA PHE A 42 16.84 -1.75 11.15
C PHE A 42 17.54 -2.27 12.39
N LYS A 43 17.43 -1.60 13.55
CA LYS A 43 18.11 -2.02 14.79
C LYS A 43 17.79 -3.46 15.19
N PRO A 44 16.53 -3.93 15.17
CA PRO A 44 16.22 -5.30 15.56
C PRO A 44 16.90 -6.34 14.66
N LEU A 45 17.05 -6.03 13.37
CA LEU A 45 17.73 -6.89 12.43
C LEU A 45 19.25 -6.85 12.65
N ILE A 46 19.83 -5.67 12.82
CA ILE A 46 21.27 -5.49 13.08
C ILE A 46 21.70 -6.22 14.35
N GLU A 47 20.91 -6.14 15.42
CA GLU A 47 21.17 -6.86 16.69
C GLU A 47 21.22 -8.37 16.47
N LYS A 48 20.27 -8.94 15.71
CA LYS A 48 20.31 -10.37 15.37
C LYS A 48 21.50 -10.75 14.50
N LEU A 49 21.85 -9.92 13.52
CA LEU A 49 23.00 -10.17 12.64
C LEU A 49 24.33 -10.10 13.39
N ARG A 50 24.42 -9.25 14.43
CA ARG A 50 25.62 -9.02 15.22
C ARG A 50 25.69 -9.81 16.53
N ASP A 51 24.68 -10.62 16.85
CA ASP A 51 24.66 -11.42 18.07
C ASP A 51 25.92 -12.32 18.17
N PRO A 52 26.82 -12.09 19.15
CA PRO A 52 28.05 -12.87 19.30
C PRO A 52 27.77 -14.32 19.73
N ALA A 53 26.61 -14.62 20.29
CA ALA A 53 26.21 -15.96 20.69
C ALA A 53 25.71 -16.81 19.52
N ARG A 54 25.46 -16.22 18.35
CA ARG A 54 24.92 -16.94 17.19
C ARG A 54 25.95 -17.86 16.55
N LYS A 55 25.50 -19.04 16.12
CA LYS A 55 26.35 -20.00 15.42
C LYS A 55 26.58 -19.55 13.98
N ARG A 56 27.76 -18.99 13.69
CA ARG A 56 28.16 -18.61 12.33
C ARG A 56 28.21 -19.81 11.40
N THR A 57 27.73 -19.64 10.18
CA THR A 57 27.81 -20.65 9.11
C THR A 57 29.27 -20.87 8.66
N LYS A 58 29.52 -21.95 7.90
CA LYS A 58 30.85 -22.23 7.35
C LYS A 58 31.31 -21.15 6.36
N HIS A 59 30.38 -20.55 5.61
CA HIS A 59 30.64 -19.45 4.68
C HIS A 59 31.03 -18.16 5.41
N GLU A 60 30.34 -17.81 6.51
CA GLU A 60 30.68 -16.65 7.34
C GLU A 60 32.06 -16.73 8.00
N LYS A 61 32.57 -17.94 8.23
CA LYS A 61 33.90 -18.15 8.86
C LYS A 61 35.06 -18.03 7.89
N ASN A 62 34.81 -18.07 6.58
CA ASN A 62 35.82 -18.18 5.53
C ASN A 62 35.99 -16.88 4.70
N ASP A 63 35.60 -15.72 5.22
CA ASP A 63 35.95 -14.38 4.69
C ASP A 63 35.27 -13.86 3.40
N VAL A 64 34.04 -14.28 3.05
CA VAL A 64 33.34 -13.70 1.87
C VAL A 64 32.16 -12.79 2.22
N VAL A 65 31.45 -13.07 3.32
CA VAL A 65 30.32 -12.24 3.79
C VAL A 65 30.44 -12.05 5.29
N THR A 66 31.23 -11.07 5.71
CA THR A 66 31.58 -10.86 7.13
C THR A 66 30.65 -9.90 7.85
N GLU A 67 30.03 -8.95 7.14
CA GLU A 67 29.00 -8.06 7.71
C GLU A 67 28.13 -7.46 6.60
N ILE A 68 26.81 -7.44 6.81
CA ILE A 68 25.90 -6.62 5.99
C ILE A 68 26.01 -5.20 6.52
N SER A 69 26.38 -4.24 5.66
CA SER A 69 26.41 -2.83 6.04
C SER A 69 24.99 -2.31 6.29
N GLU A 70 24.85 -1.37 7.22
CA GLU A 70 23.57 -0.71 7.48
C GLU A 70 23.01 -0.02 6.23
N SER A 71 23.89 0.61 5.44
CA SER A 71 23.53 1.20 4.14
C SER A 71 22.86 0.20 3.19
N ARG A 72 23.33 -1.05 3.18
CA ARG A 72 22.79 -2.10 2.33
C ARG A 72 21.43 -2.59 2.81
N LEU A 73 21.23 -2.66 4.14
CA LEU A 73 19.91 -2.96 4.71
C LEU A 73 18.89 -1.88 4.34
N VAL A 74 19.31 -0.61 4.39
CA VAL A 74 18.47 0.52 3.96
C VAL A 74 18.11 0.40 2.48
N GLU A 75 19.09 0.13 1.63
CA GLU A 75 18.87 -0.08 0.18
C GLU A 75 17.88 -1.22 -0.08
N TRP A 76 18.04 -2.38 0.57
CA TRP A 76 17.07 -3.48 0.44
C TRP A 76 15.68 -3.10 0.93
N GLY A 77 15.58 -2.33 2.03
CA GLY A 77 14.31 -1.77 2.49
C GLY A 77 13.63 -0.87 1.45
N GLN A 78 14.41 -0.05 0.74
CA GLN A 78 13.92 0.80 -0.35
C GLN A 78 13.43 -0.02 -1.54
N VAL A 79 14.19 -1.05 -1.93
CA VAL A 79 13.79 -1.99 -2.98
C VAL A 79 12.48 -2.68 -2.58
N PHE A 80 12.34 -3.16 -1.35
CA PHE A 80 11.15 -3.85 -0.89
C PHE A 80 9.93 -2.93 -0.74
N ASP A 81 10.10 -1.64 -0.42
CA ASP A 81 8.97 -0.69 -0.46
C ASP A 81 8.37 -0.59 -1.88
N LEU A 82 9.21 -0.57 -2.91
CA LEU A 82 8.76 -0.50 -4.32
C LEU A 82 7.92 -1.72 -4.76
N PHE A 83 8.05 -2.87 -4.11
CA PHE A 83 7.23 -4.07 -4.38
C PHE A 83 5.75 -3.90 -4.04
N ARG A 84 5.39 -2.84 -3.31
CA ARG A 84 3.99 -2.48 -3.09
C ARG A 84 3.31 -2.08 -4.41
N VAL A 85 4.07 -1.60 -5.40
CA VAL A 85 3.56 -1.27 -6.73
C VAL A 85 3.24 -2.59 -7.48
N PRO A 86 2.00 -2.79 -7.95
CA PRO A 86 1.64 -3.96 -8.73
C PRO A 86 2.53 -4.12 -9.98
N LYS A 87 2.80 -5.39 -10.35
CA LYS A 87 3.63 -5.76 -11.51
C LYS A 87 5.09 -5.28 -11.42
N MET A 88 5.55 -4.82 -10.27
CA MET A 88 6.97 -4.57 -10.03
C MET A 88 7.76 -5.88 -10.14
N SER A 89 8.85 -5.85 -10.90
CA SER A 89 9.83 -6.94 -10.94
C SER A 89 11.02 -6.64 -10.01
N THR A 90 11.73 -7.67 -9.56
CA THR A 90 12.95 -7.53 -8.74
C THR A 90 13.95 -6.61 -9.40
N ARG A 91 14.23 -6.85 -10.68
CA ARG A 91 15.19 -6.05 -11.45
C ARG A 91 14.76 -4.59 -11.58
N MET A 92 13.47 -4.35 -11.84
CA MET A 92 12.96 -2.98 -11.97
C MET A 92 13.06 -2.21 -10.64
N ALA A 93 12.73 -2.85 -9.52
CA ALA A 93 12.83 -2.21 -8.21
C ALA A 93 14.27 -1.81 -7.89
N GLU A 94 15.24 -2.70 -8.14
CA GLU A 94 16.67 -2.38 -7.98
C GLU A 94 17.12 -1.24 -8.90
N LEU A 95 16.72 -1.26 -10.17
CA LEU A 95 17.00 -0.19 -11.13
C LEU A 95 16.50 1.17 -10.65
N LEU A 96 15.27 1.22 -10.12
CA LEU A 96 14.67 2.46 -9.63
C LEU A 96 15.43 3.02 -8.41
N VAL A 97 15.82 2.17 -7.47
CA VAL A 97 16.63 2.59 -6.31
C VAL A 97 17.99 3.13 -6.77
N HIS A 98 18.67 2.43 -7.68
CA HIS A 98 19.92 2.94 -8.25
C HIS A 98 19.73 4.23 -9.07
N ALA A 99 18.54 4.46 -9.64
CA ALA A 99 18.17 5.72 -10.32
C ALA A 99 17.83 6.86 -9.33
N GLY A 100 17.94 6.61 -8.02
CA GLY A 100 17.63 7.55 -6.96
C GLY A 100 16.13 7.72 -6.74
N ILE A 101 15.35 6.65 -6.95
CA ILE A 101 13.92 6.57 -6.66
C ILE A 101 13.74 5.49 -5.58
N ASN A 102 13.74 5.94 -4.34
CA ASN A 102 13.99 5.08 -3.17
C ASN A 102 12.71 4.63 -2.46
N SER A 103 11.54 5.03 -2.96
CA SER A 103 10.26 4.66 -2.36
C SER A 103 9.13 4.79 -3.36
N VAL A 104 8.01 4.16 -3.05
CA VAL A 104 6.75 4.33 -3.79
C VAL A 104 6.32 5.79 -3.78
N GLY A 105 6.49 6.46 -2.64
CA GLY A 105 6.15 7.87 -2.48
C GLY A 105 6.99 8.76 -3.41
N GLU A 106 8.28 8.48 -3.59
CA GLU A 106 9.09 9.20 -4.56
C GLU A 106 8.65 8.90 -5.99
N LEU A 107 8.47 7.63 -6.34
CA LEU A 107 8.07 7.20 -7.68
C LEU A 107 6.75 7.87 -8.13
N ALA A 108 5.79 8.02 -7.22
CA ALA A 108 4.52 8.68 -7.47
C ALA A 108 4.67 10.12 -8.00
N HIS A 109 5.67 10.87 -7.53
CA HIS A 109 5.86 12.28 -7.89
C HIS A 109 6.78 12.47 -9.10
N ARG A 110 7.34 11.39 -9.66
CA ARG A 110 8.23 11.52 -10.81
C ARG A 110 7.46 11.68 -12.12
N ASP A 111 8.14 12.30 -13.07
CA ASP A 111 7.77 12.29 -14.48
C ASP A 111 8.27 10.98 -15.12
N PRO A 112 7.40 10.15 -15.74
CA PRO A 112 7.80 8.86 -16.32
C PRO A 112 8.91 8.97 -17.37
N VAL A 113 8.92 10.03 -18.17
CA VAL A 113 9.93 10.25 -19.22
C VAL A 113 11.30 10.50 -18.57
N GLN A 114 11.36 11.33 -17.53
CA GLN A 114 12.58 11.55 -16.76
C GLN A 114 13.08 10.27 -16.06
N VAL A 115 12.19 9.45 -15.49
CA VAL A 115 12.57 8.16 -14.89
C VAL A 115 13.17 7.24 -15.94
N TRP A 116 12.56 7.16 -17.12
CA TRP A 116 13.07 6.36 -18.23
C TRP A 116 14.47 6.80 -18.68
N TYR A 117 14.69 8.11 -18.83
CA TYR A 117 16.02 8.63 -19.16
C TYR A 117 17.05 8.32 -18.08
N LYS A 118 16.72 8.49 -16.80
CA LYS A 118 17.64 8.14 -15.70
C LYS A 118 18.03 6.65 -15.70
N ILE A 119 17.06 5.77 -15.96
CA ILE A 119 17.34 4.33 -16.06
C ILE A 119 18.27 4.02 -17.25
N LYS A 120 18.12 4.73 -18.37
CA LYS A 120 19.06 4.62 -19.50
C LYS A 120 20.45 5.16 -19.18
N GLU A 121 20.54 6.31 -18.53
CA GLU A 121 21.82 6.91 -18.14
C GLU A 121 22.59 6.01 -17.17
N LEU A 122 21.91 5.22 -16.33
CA LEU A 122 22.56 4.21 -15.49
C LEU A 122 23.29 3.16 -16.32
N ASP A 123 22.68 2.67 -17.41
CA ASP A 123 23.31 1.68 -18.29
C ASP A 123 24.55 2.26 -18.99
N GLU A 124 24.51 3.55 -19.33
CA GLU A 124 25.59 4.25 -20.02
C GLU A 124 26.76 4.65 -19.09
N ASN A 125 26.47 5.01 -17.83
CA ASN A 125 27.43 5.66 -16.94
C ASN A 125 27.81 4.85 -15.69
N SER A 126 27.25 3.66 -15.49
CA SER A 126 27.54 2.84 -14.31
C SER A 126 27.92 1.39 -14.66
N TYR A 127 28.48 0.67 -13.70
CA TYR A 127 28.74 -0.78 -13.81
C TYR A 127 27.44 -1.62 -13.74
N PHE A 128 26.27 -0.97 -13.69
CA PHE A 128 24.97 -1.63 -13.59
C PHE A 128 24.50 -2.07 -14.98
N ILE A 129 24.66 -3.35 -15.30
CA ILE A 129 24.34 -3.88 -16.63
C ILE A 129 22.81 -3.96 -16.81
N VAL A 130 22.23 -3.14 -17.67
CA VAL A 130 20.80 -3.19 -18.01
C VAL A 130 20.60 -4.08 -19.24
N ILE A 131 20.44 -5.39 -19.02
CA ILE A 131 20.28 -6.38 -20.10
C ILE A 131 19.08 -6.06 -21.01
N LYS A 132 18.01 -5.50 -20.43
CA LYS A 132 16.81 -5.09 -21.15
C LYS A 132 16.32 -3.77 -20.57
N SER A 133 16.47 -2.68 -21.34
CA SER A 133 15.89 -1.40 -20.95
C SER A 133 14.36 -1.51 -20.92
N PRO A 134 13.70 -0.96 -19.88
CA PRO A 134 12.26 -0.96 -19.82
C PRO A 134 11.63 -0.07 -20.91
N ALA A 135 10.42 -0.42 -21.30
CA ALA A 135 9.63 0.45 -22.17
C ALA A 135 9.11 1.65 -21.37
N LEU A 136 8.92 2.80 -22.03
CA LEU A 136 8.32 3.97 -21.40
C LEU A 136 6.93 3.64 -20.82
N SER A 137 6.13 2.86 -21.55
CA SER A 137 4.79 2.41 -21.13
C SER A 137 4.79 1.57 -19.84
N GLU A 138 5.88 0.82 -19.59
CA GLU A 138 6.06 0.09 -18.35
C GLU A 138 6.28 1.06 -17.18
N ILE A 139 7.14 2.06 -17.35
CA ILE A 139 7.41 3.08 -16.33
C ILE A 139 6.18 3.96 -16.09
N GLU A 140 5.47 4.34 -17.15
CA GLU A 140 4.19 5.06 -17.04
C GLU A 140 3.19 4.27 -16.19
N SER A 141 3.11 2.95 -16.40
CA SER A 141 2.26 2.07 -15.59
C SER A 141 2.71 2.05 -14.13
N LEU A 142 4.01 1.94 -13.86
CA LEU A 142 4.55 1.92 -12.50
C LEU A 142 4.34 3.25 -11.76
N VAL A 143 4.56 4.39 -12.43
CA VAL A 143 4.30 5.72 -11.88
C VAL A 143 2.81 5.92 -11.65
N PHE A 144 1.96 5.49 -12.59
CA PHE A 144 0.51 5.51 -12.44
C PHE A 144 0.09 4.74 -11.19
N TYR A 145 0.54 3.49 -11.04
CA TYR A 145 0.22 2.70 -9.85
C TYR A 145 0.81 3.32 -8.58
N ALA A 146 2.04 3.81 -8.60
CA ALA A 146 2.66 4.48 -7.46
C ALA A 146 1.88 5.72 -7.00
N ARG A 147 1.33 6.53 -7.92
CA ARG A 147 0.45 7.67 -7.62
C ARG A 147 -0.84 7.27 -6.94
N LEU A 148 -1.31 6.06 -7.20
CA LEU A 148 -2.49 5.49 -6.53
C LEU A 148 -2.16 4.97 -5.13
N MET A 149 -0.87 4.80 -4.79
CA MET A 149 -0.44 4.35 -3.47
C MET A 149 -0.26 5.55 -2.52
N THR A 150 -0.69 5.42 -1.27
CA THR A 150 -0.37 6.40 -0.21
C THR A 150 0.69 5.87 0.76
N ARG A 151 1.21 6.76 1.65
CA ARG A 151 2.17 6.38 2.70
C ARG A 151 1.55 5.45 3.75
N ARG A 152 0.24 5.55 3.99
CA ARG A 152 -0.56 4.47 4.57
C ARG A 152 -0.97 3.50 3.48
N ILE A 153 -1.05 2.21 3.78
CA ILE A 153 -1.63 1.23 2.87
C ILE A 153 -3.02 1.74 2.47
N LYS A 154 -3.18 2.19 1.22
CA LYS A 154 -4.47 2.38 0.56
C LYS A 154 -4.60 1.31 -0.48
N PHE A 155 -5.65 0.54 -0.38
CA PHE A 155 -6.23 -0.09 -1.55
C PHE A 155 -7.57 0.59 -1.81
N GLY A 156 -7.91 0.76 -3.08
CA GLY A 156 -9.29 0.95 -3.49
C GLY A 156 -10.04 -0.37 -3.29
N TYR A 157 -10.45 -1.01 -4.37
CA TYR A 157 -11.30 -2.20 -4.31
C TYR A 157 -10.74 -3.38 -3.47
N ASP A 158 -9.43 -3.48 -3.22
CA ASP A 158 -8.84 -4.58 -2.42
C ASP A 158 -8.90 -4.38 -0.88
N VAL A 159 -9.54 -3.32 -0.34
CA VAL A 159 -9.64 -3.16 1.11
C VAL A 159 -10.42 -4.33 1.74
N PRO A 160 -9.84 -5.07 2.71
CA PRO A 160 -10.58 -6.08 3.45
C PRO A 160 -11.76 -5.46 4.21
N LEU A 161 -12.95 -6.02 4.00
CA LEU A 161 -14.19 -5.54 4.62
C LEU A 161 -14.14 -5.60 6.16
N ILE A 162 -13.34 -6.49 6.73
CA ILE A 162 -13.12 -6.60 8.18
C ILE A 162 -12.48 -5.35 8.80
N ASN A 163 -11.81 -4.51 7.99
CA ASN A 163 -11.18 -3.29 8.47
C ASN A 163 -12.18 -2.14 8.63
N PHE A 164 -13.40 -2.27 8.11
CA PHE A 164 -14.42 -1.23 8.25
C PHE A 164 -14.90 -1.19 9.70
N PRO A 165 -15.04 -0.01 10.32
CA PRO A 165 -15.37 0.11 11.75
C PRO A 165 -16.74 -0.44 12.10
N ILE A 166 -17.64 -0.54 11.11
CA ILE A 166 -18.96 -1.15 11.28
C ILE A 166 -18.91 -2.68 11.22
N MET A 167 -17.86 -3.29 10.66
CA MET A 167 -17.80 -4.73 10.44
C MET A 167 -17.54 -5.48 11.76
N THR A 168 -18.32 -6.54 11.99
CA THR A 168 -18.09 -7.47 13.11
C THR A 168 -17.45 -8.76 12.61
N ILE A 169 -16.75 -9.48 13.49
CA ILE A 169 -16.16 -10.78 13.17
C ILE A 169 -17.22 -11.76 12.65
N ASN A 170 -18.42 -11.73 13.22
CA ASN A 170 -19.53 -12.59 12.80
C ASN A 170 -19.95 -12.29 11.35
N TRP A 171 -20.15 -11.01 11.00
CA TRP A 171 -20.50 -10.63 9.63
C TRP A 171 -19.37 -10.92 8.63
N ALA A 172 -18.12 -10.71 9.02
CA ALA A 172 -16.96 -11.06 8.19
C ALA A 172 -16.91 -12.58 7.93
N SER A 173 -17.18 -13.41 8.96
CA SER A 173 -17.24 -14.86 8.81
C SER A 173 -18.38 -15.32 7.90
N GLU A 174 -19.55 -14.67 7.96
CA GLU A 174 -20.65 -14.94 7.05
C GLU A 174 -20.33 -14.53 5.60
N LEU A 175 -19.68 -13.38 5.38
CA LEU A 175 -19.22 -12.93 4.06
C LEU A 175 -18.20 -13.88 3.44
N GLN A 176 -17.29 -14.43 4.26
CA GLN A 176 -16.31 -15.43 3.83
C GLN A 176 -16.97 -16.67 3.19
N LYS A 177 -18.16 -17.10 3.66
CA LYS A 177 -18.89 -18.24 3.07
C LYS A 177 -19.28 -17.98 1.61
N PHE A 178 -19.43 -16.71 1.22
CA PHE A 178 -19.68 -16.26 -0.14
C PHE A 178 -18.40 -15.88 -0.90
N ARG A 179 -17.22 -16.13 -0.31
CA ARG A 179 -15.91 -15.71 -0.82
C ARG A 179 -15.80 -14.19 -0.98
N ILE A 180 -16.46 -13.44 -0.12
CA ILE A 180 -16.41 -11.97 -0.11
C ILE A 180 -15.46 -11.52 0.98
N TRP A 181 -14.33 -10.92 0.59
CA TRP A 181 -13.30 -10.44 1.51
C TRP A 181 -13.03 -8.96 1.35
N THR A 182 -13.07 -8.46 0.12
CA THR A 182 -12.73 -7.08 -0.23
C THR A 182 -13.94 -6.29 -0.75
N ILE A 183 -13.75 -4.99 -1.01
CA ILE A 183 -14.76 -4.16 -1.71
C ILE A 183 -14.99 -4.69 -3.13
N GLU A 184 -13.95 -5.17 -3.82
CA GLU A 184 -14.03 -5.77 -5.15
C GLU A 184 -14.92 -7.01 -5.13
N ASP A 185 -14.64 -7.92 -4.20
CA ASP A 185 -15.43 -9.14 -4.06
C ASP A 185 -16.89 -8.80 -3.75
N LEU A 186 -17.12 -7.77 -2.92
CA LEU A 186 -18.47 -7.31 -2.60
C LEU A 186 -19.18 -6.85 -3.86
N GLU A 187 -18.55 -6.01 -4.69
CA GLU A 187 -19.12 -5.52 -5.94
C GLU A 187 -19.41 -6.64 -6.93
N ALA A 188 -18.45 -7.54 -7.14
CA ALA A 188 -18.60 -8.67 -8.02
C ALA A 188 -19.74 -9.61 -7.59
N ASN A 189 -19.96 -9.75 -6.28
CA ASN A 189 -20.97 -10.66 -5.73
C ASN A 189 -22.34 -10.01 -5.49
N LEU A 190 -22.51 -8.69 -5.61
CA LEU A 190 -23.80 -8.03 -5.41
C LEU A 190 -24.88 -8.54 -6.38
N VAL A 191 -24.50 -8.79 -7.63
CA VAL A 191 -25.40 -9.32 -8.66
C VAL A 191 -25.63 -10.82 -8.48
N ILE A 192 -24.62 -11.54 -7.97
CA ILE A 192 -24.62 -13.00 -7.85
C ILE A 192 -25.41 -13.45 -6.61
N VAL A 193 -25.30 -12.71 -5.51
CA VAL A 193 -25.86 -13.08 -4.21
C VAL A 193 -27.00 -12.13 -3.84
N PRO A 194 -28.24 -12.40 -4.30
CA PRO A 194 -29.37 -11.58 -3.97
C PRO A 194 -29.63 -11.60 -2.46
N SER A 195 -30.05 -10.44 -1.93
CA SER A 195 -30.33 -10.24 -0.50
C SER A 195 -29.16 -10.60 0.41
N LEU A 196 -27.91 -10.32 -0.01
CA LEU A 196 -26.69 -10.60 0.75
C LEU A 196 -26.80 -10.14 2.22
N ALA A 197 -27.28 -8.92 2.46
CA ALA A 197 -27.48 -8.38 3.81
C ALA A 197 -28.31 -9.30 4.72
N GLY A 198 -29.41 -9.87 4.19
CA GLY A 198 -30.25 -10.82 4.93
C GLY A 198 -29.54 -12.15 5.16
N LYS A 199 -28.78 -12.64 4.18
CA LYS A 199 -28.03 -13.90 4.27
C LYS A 199 -26.91 -13.86 5.32
N ILE A 200 -26.25 -12.71 5.46
CA ILE A 200 -25.21 -12.50 6.47
C ILE A 200 -25.77 -12.03 7.82
N GLY A 201 -27.09 -11.86 7.94
CA GLY A 201 -27.73 -11.37 9.17
C GLY A 201 -27.36 -9.93 9.54
N MET A 202 -26.99 -9.09 8.57
CA MET A 202 -26.65 -7.69 8.80
C MET A 202 -27.91 -6.80 8.69
N PRO A 203 -28.17 -5.94 9.70
CA PRO A 203 -29.28 -4.98 9.62
C PRO A 203 -29.17 -4.07 8.39
N ARG A 204 -30.30 -3.71 7.79
CA ARG A 204 -30.34 -2.91 6.56
C ARG A 204 -29.59 -1.58 6.69
N GLU A 205 -29.73 -0.89 7.82
CA GLU A 205 -29.02 0.38 8.04
C GLU A 205 -27.51 0.19 8.15
N ALA A 206 -27.05 -0.85 8.85
CA ALA A 206 -25.62 -1.17 8.90
C ALA A 206 -25.06 -1.54 7.52
N TYR A 207 -25.83 -2.27 6.73
CA TYR A 207 -25.44 -2.61 5.36
C TYR A 207 -25.35 -1.37 4.47
N LYS A 208 -26.32 -0.45 4.55
CA LYS A 208 -26.24 0.84 3.83
C LYS A 208 -25.02 1.66 4.23
N THR A 209 -24.72 1.73 5.54
CA THR A 209 -23.52 2.41 6.03
C THR A 209 -22.26 1.77 5.48
N LEU A 210 -22.16 0.44 5.50
CA LEU A 210 -21.04 -0.28 4.89
C LEU A 210 -20.88 0.09 3.40
N LEU A 211 -21.95 -0.01 2.61
CA LEU A 211 -21.91 0.33 1.19
C LEU A 211 -21.48 1.78 0.95
N GLY A 212 -22.01 2.74 1.73
CA GLY A 212 -21.63 4.14 1.62
C GLY A 212 -20.16 4.39 1.97
N MET A 213 -19.63 3.70 2.99
CA MET A 213 -18.19 3.77 3.31
C MET A 213 -17.35 3.17 2.19
N CYS A 214 -17.76 2.02 1.66
CA CYS A 214 -17.06 1.38 0.55
C CYS A 214 -17.08 2.26 -0.71
N ASP A 215 -18.20 2.91 -1.04
CA ASP A 215 -18.30 3.86 -2.16
C ASP A 215 -17.37 5.07 -1.99
N LEU A 216 -17.23 5.61 -0.78
CA LEU A 216 -16.24 6.66 -0.51
C LEU A 216 -14.81 6.16 -0.70
N CYS A 217 -14.49 4.95 -0.22
CA CYS A 217 -13.15 4.36 -0.40
C CYS A 217 -12.79 4.02 -1.85
N LYS A 218 -13.76 4.05 -2.78
CA LYS A 218 -13.48 3.95 -4.23
C LYS A 218 -12.85 5.25 -4.79
N VAL A 219 -13.00 6.38 -4.10
CA VAL A 219 -12.41 7.66 -4.51
C VAL A 219 -10.92 7.66 -4.22
N ASN A 220 -10.14 8.08 -5.21
CA ASN A 220 -8.69 8.17 -5.06
C ASN A 220 -8.33 9.13 -3.91
N GLY A 221 -7.63 8.58 -2.92
CA GLY A 221 -7.17 9.33 -1.75
C GLY A 221 -8.07 9.19 -0.52
N ILE A 222 -9.24 8.57 -0.60
CA ILE A 222 -10.07 8.26 0.57
C ILE A 222 -9.80 6.84 1.05
N ASP A 223 -9.28 6.69 2.27
CA ASP A 223 -9.14 5.37 2.93
C ASP A 223 -10.24 5.12 3.95
N VAL A 224 -10.18 3.98 4.66
CA VAL A 224 -11.18 3.63 5.68
C VAL A 224 -11.21 4.63 6.83
N LEU A 225 -10.08 5.23 7.21
CA LEU A 225 -10.00 6.21 8.29
C LEU A 225 -10.60 7.55 7.85
N ILE A 226 -10.27 8.01 6.63
CA ILE A 226 -10.84 9.21 6.03
C ILE A 226 -12.35 9.01 5.81
N ALA A 227 -12.78 7.87 5.26
CA ALA A 227 -14.19 7.54 5.12
C ALA A 227 -14.90 7.52 6.47
N ARG A 228 -14.26 6.98 7.52
CA ARG A 228 -14.80 7.02 8.89
C ARG A 228 -14.95 8.46 9.39
N LEU A 229 -13.97 9.32 9.17
CA LEU A 229 -14.05 10.75 9.53
C LEU A 229 -15.12 11.48 8.73
N PHE A 230 -15.27 11.19 7.44
CA PHE A 230 -16.32 11.73 6.59
C PHE A 230 -17.70 11.38 7.14
N PHE A 231 -17.90 10.11 7.50
CA PHE A 231 -19.13 9.65 8.13
C PHE A 231 -19.39 10.35 9.47
N GLN A 232 -18.37 10.50 10.31
CA GLN A 232 -18.49 11.23 11.59
C GLN A 232 -18.78 12.72 11.37
N ALA A 233 -18.29 13.31 10.28
CA ALA A 233 -18.59 14.67 9.86
C ALA A 233 -19.97 14.80 9.18
N GLY A 234 -20.71 13.71 9.00
CA GLY A 234 -22.03 13.67 8.38
C GLY A 234 -22.03 13.55 6.85
N ILE A 235 -20.89 13.25 6.24
CA ILE A 235 -20.74 12.92 4.81
C ILE A 235 -20.81 11.39 4.69
N THR A 236 -22.00 10.88 4.39
CA THR A 236 -22.34 9.45 4.51
C THR A 236 -22.44 8.71 3.18
N SER A 237 -22.26 9.41 2.06
CA SER A 237 -22.30 8.78 0.74
C SER A 237 -21.46 9.55 -0.28
N LEU A 238 -21.04 8.85 -1.33
CA LEU A 238 -20.35 9.46 -2.47
C LEU A 238 -21.23 10.47 -3.20
N VAL A 239 -22.54 10.22 -3.31
CA VAL A 239 -23.50 11.15 -3.91
C VAL A 239 -23.52 12.47 -3.13
N GLN A 240 -23.56 12.38 -1.80
CA GLN A 240 -23.52 13.56 -0.95
C GLN A 240 -22.19 14.32 -1.13
N LEU A 241 -21.05 13.62 -1.12
CA LEU A 241 -19.74 14.23 -1.33
C LEU A 241 -19.67 14.98 -2.67
N ARG A 242 -20.17 14.39 -3.76
CA ARG A 242 -20.22 14.99 -5.10
C ARG A 242 -21.13 16.22 -5.18
N SER A 243 -22.20 16.25 -4.39
CA SER A 243 -23.17 17.36 -4.39
C SER A 243 -22.70 18.59 -3.59
N MET A 244 -21.69 18.44 -2.74
CA MET A 244 -21.23 19.49 -1.84
C MET A 244 -20.17 20.39 -2.50
N SER A 245 -20.13 21.66 -2.09
CA SER A 245 -19.01 22.54 -2.43
C SER A 245 -17.75 22.15 -1.66
N LYS A 246 -16.58 22.45 -2.22
CA LYS A 246 -15.28 22.22 -1.57
C LYS A 246 -15.24 22.83 -0.16
N ASP A 247 -15.66 24.09 -0.02
CA ASP A 247 -15.72 24.78 1.27
C ASP A 247 -16.70 24.11 2.23
N GLY A 248 -17.84 23.60 1.74
CA GLY A 248 -18.81 22.87 2.58
C GLY A 248 -18.25 21.55 3.12
N VAL A 249 -17.42 20.84 2.35
CA VAL A 249 -16.73 19.63 2.82
C VAL A 249 -15.69 19.98 3.88
N ILE A 250 -14.93 21.07 3.68
CA ILE A 250 -13.93 21.56 4.64
C ILE A 250 -14.60 21.94 5.96
N GLU A 251 -15.72 22.67 5.93
CA GLU A 251 -16.47 23.06 7.14
C GLU A 251 -16.97 21.85 7.92
N ARG A 252 -17.46 20.81 7.22
CA ARG A 252 -17.89 19.56 7.87
C ARG A 252 -16.71 18.87 8.54
N LEU A 253 -15.59 18.73 7.84
CA LEU A 253 -14.41 18.07 8.40
C LEU A 253 -13.78 18.83 9.56
N ALA A 254 -13.90 20.16 9.58
CA ALA A 254 -13.48 20.98 10.71
C ALA A 254 -14.14 20.54 12.04
N THR A 255 -15.39 20.04 11.99
CA THR A 255 -16.12 19.56 13.17
C THR A 255 -15.53 18.29 13.80
N VAL A 256 -14.70 17.56 13.07
CA VAL A 256 -14.09 16.30 13.51
C VAL A 256 -12.56 16.41 13.65
N MET A 257 -11.97 17.61 13.59
CA MET A 257 -10.50 17.76 13.68
C MET A 257 -9.94 17.43 15.07
N ASP A 258 -10.73 17.57 16.12
CA ASP A 258 -10.35 17.20 17.49
C ASP A 258 -10.54 15.70 17.81
N ASN A 259 -10.92 14.90 16.81
CA ASN A 259 -11.22 13.49 16.97
C ASN A 259 -10.00 12.69 17.48
N PRO A 260 -10.19 11.76 18.45
CA PRO A 260 -9.12 10.90 18.94
C PRO A 260 -8.35 10.16 17.83
N LEU A 261 -9.01 9.79 16.73
CA LEU A 261 -8.37 9.13 15.59
C LEU A 261 -7.25 9.96 14.96
N ILE A 262 -7.40 11.28 14.93
CA ILE A 262 -6.38 12.19 14.38
C ILE A 262 -5.17 12.27 15.32
N LYS A 263 -5.38 12.08 16.63
CA LYS A 263 -4.28 11.99 17.60
C LYS A 263 -3.54 10.65 17.51
N GLU A 264 -4.27 9.56 17.30
CA GLU A 264 -3.69 8.21 17.11
C GLU A 264 -2.95 8.08 15.78
N HIS A 265 -3.37 8.85 14.77
CA HIS A 265 -2.81 8.85 13.43
C HIS A 265 -2.44 10.27 12.95
N PRO A 266 -1.30 10.83 13.42
CA PRO A 266 -0.89 12.20 13.14
C PRO A 266 -0.81 12.55 11.66
N GLU A 267 -0.52 11.57 10.81
CA GLU A 267 -0.46 11.74 9.36
C GLU A 267 -1.82 12.15 8.74
N LEU A 268 -2.97 11.95 9.41
CA LEU A 268 -4.27 12.49 8.99
C LEU A 268 -4.29 14.02 8.97
N GLN A 269 -3.49 14.68 9.81
CA GLN A 269 -3.43 16.14 9.84
C GLN A 269 -2.88 16.71 8.53
N MET A 270 -1.95 15.99 7.88
CA MET A 270 -1.41 16.38 6.58
C MET A 270 -2.37 16.05 5.43
N GLU A 271 -3.08 14.93 5.54
CA GLU A 271 -4.01 14.45 4.51
C GLU A 271 -5.37 15.17 4.52
N LEU A 272 -5.70 15.87 5.62
CA LEU A 272 -6.94 16.66 5.77
C LEU A 272 -6.66 18.18 5.73
N THR A 273 -5.58 18.58 5.05
CA THR A 273 -5.33 19.98 4.72
C THR A 273 -6.36 20.49 3.70
N ARG A 274 -6.53 21.82 3.62
CA ARG A 274 -7.50 22.44 2.69
C ARG A 274 -7.26 22.02 1.23
N ASP A 275 -6.00 21.97 0.82
CA ASP A 275 -5.61 21.61 -0.54
C ASP A 275 -5.84 20.12 -0.80
N ALA A 276 -5.52 19.26 0.16
CA ALA A 276 -5.78 17.82 0.04
C ALA A 276 -7.29 17.53 -0.03
N ILE A 277 -8.11 18.17 0.80
CA ILE A 277 -9.58 18.02 0.74
C ILE A 277 -10.12 18.49 -0.61
N SER A 278 -9.60 19.61 -1.14
CA SER A 278 -10.01 20.11 -2.45
C SER A 278 -9.73 19.09 -3.56
N LEU A 279 -8.56 18.45 -3.52
CA LEU A 279 -8.19 17.38 -4.46
C LEU A 279 -9.07 16.13 -4.29
N LEU A 280 -9.43 15.74 -3.06
CA LEU A 280 -10.34 14.61 -2.82
C LEU A 280 -11.73 14.86 -3.43
N VAL A 281 -12.25 16.08 -3.29
CA VAL A 281 -13.54 16.46 -3.87
C VAL A 281 -13.46 16.50 -5.40
N GLU A 282 -12.36 17.01 -5.97
CA GLU A 282 -12.12 16.97 -7.42
C GLU A 282 -12.09 15.54 -7.94
N ASN A 283 -11.31 14.65 -7.30
CA ASN A 283 -11.27 13.24 -7.64
C ASN A 283 -12.66 12.59 -7.58
N ALA A 284 -13.43 12.86 -6.53
CA ALA A 284 -14.79 12.32 -6.40
C ALA A 284 -15.70 12.74 -7.57
N MET A 285 -15.49 13.93 -8.14
CA MET A 285 -16.26 14.47 -9.26
C MET A 285 -15.77 13.96 -10.62
N GLU A 286 -14.46 13.91 -10.83
CA GLU A 286 -13.85 13.51 -12.10
C GLU A 286 -13.89 12.00 -12.33
N GLN A 287 -13.80 11.21 -11.26
CA GLN A 287 -13.84 9.76 -11.36
C GLN A 287 -15.27 9.28 -11.62
N ASN A 288 -15.45 8.57 -12.75
CA ASN A 288 -16.71 7.92 -13.12
C ASN A 288 -16.97 6.64 -12.29
N ILE A 289 -17.02 6.79 -10.96
CA ILE A 289 -17.30 5.72 -10.02
C ILE A 289 -18.80 5.51 -9.93
N LYS A 290 -19.24 4.28 -10.17
CA LYS A 290 -20.60 3.82 -9.89
C LYS A 290 -20.73 3.47 -8.42
N THR A 291 -21.76 3.99 -7.78
CA THR A 291 -22.14 3.62 -6.42
C THR A 291 -22.70 2.21 -6.38
N PHE A 292 -22.61 1.55 -5.23
CA PHE A 292 -23.23 0.24 -5.06
C PHE A 292 -24.74 0.25 -5.31
N THR A 293 -25.41 1.36 -4.97
CA THR A 293 -26.83 1.56 -5.29
C THR A 293 -27.11 1.63 -6.78
N GLU A 294 -26.22 2.25 -7.57
CA GLU A 294 -26.34 2.30 -9.03
C GLU A 294 -26.02 0.96 -9.70
N VAL A 295 -25.14 0.15 -9.11
CA VAL A 295 -24.83 -1.20 -9.60
C VAL A 295 -25.98 -2.18 -9.36
N MET A 296 -26.75 -1.99 -8.28
CA MET A 296 -27.90 -2.83 -7.94
C MET A 296 -29.20 -2.45 -8.67
N ALA A 297 -29.27 -1.26 -9.28
CA ALA A 297 -30.44 -0.73 -9.98
C ALA A 297 -30.49 -1.19 -11.44
#